data_AF-A0A9X1HJ05-F1
#
_entry.id   AF-A0A9X1HJ05-F1
#
_cell.length_a   1.000
_cell.length_b   1.000
_cell.length_c   1.000
_cell.angle_alpha   90.00
_cell.angle_beta   90.00
_cell.angle_gamma   90.00
#
_symmetry.space_group_name_H-M   'P 1'
#
loop_
_entity.id
_entity.type
_entity.pdbx_description
1 polymer ?
#
loop_
_entity_poly.entity_id
_entity_poly.type
_entity_poly.pdbx_seq_one_letter_code
_entity_poly.pdbx_strand_id
1 'polypeptide(L)'
;MSTIRIMAETIAGPDGDPLPGVITSMYDLQKAGFTFLTGTLPQHITTLLHNEGIVIAGPEIEDVSEEYPVIEKDGNQLILRMMDQTQGFDNWNELALRLISPPRSGSVKRDTRETHISVELNLDGSGQFSCQTGLGFFDHMLEQIARHGEIDLHILCDGDLHVDEHHTVEDVALALGTALDQAFGDRRGIERYGFVLPMDESRATVALDLSGRPYLVFEAAFGRDKVGDLPTEMVKHFFYSLAMNLRATLHFEVKGENDHHMIEACFKGFAKCLKAAKLRTGYGIPSSKGVL
;
A
#
# COMPACT_ATOMS: atom_id res chain seq x y z
N MET A 1 19.03 3.09 1.55
CA MET A 1 19.38 3.47 2.93
C MET A 1 19.26 4.96 2.98
N SER A 2 18.37 5.47 3.82
CA SER A 2 18.13 6.92 3.91
C SER A 2 18.83 7.42 5.16
N THR A 3 19.70 8.41 5.00
CA THR A 3 20.31 9.14 6.13
C THR A 3 19.33 10.20 6.59
N ILE A 4 19.10 10.31 7.90
CA ILE A 4 18.21 11.29 8.52
C ILE A 4 19.06 12.23 9.37
N ARG A 5 18.83 13.54 9.23
CA ARG A 5 19.38 14.54 10.13
C ARG A 5 18.43 14.74 11.31
N ILE A 6 18.95 14.65 12.52
CA ILE A 6 18.17 14.77 13.76
C ILE A 6 18.73 15.91 14.60
N MET A 7 17.92 16.95 14.83
CA MET A 7 18.31 18.09 15.66
C MET A 7 18.46 17.65 17.12
N ALA A 8 19.50 18.13 17.81
CA ALA A 8 19.84 17.68 19.16
C ALA A 8 18.70 17.84 20.18
N GLU A 9 17.93 18.93 20.06
CA GLU A 9 16.74 19.24 20.89
C GLU A 9 15.55 18.28 20.69
N THR A 10 15.57 17.49 19.62
CA THR A 10 14.60 16.41 19.41
C THR A 10 15.04 15.12 20.10
N ILE A 11 16.32 14.99 20.47
CA ILE A 11 16.86 13.83 21.17
C ILE A 11 16.84 14.08 22.68
N ALA A 12 17.33 15.24 23.12
CA ALA A 12 17.44 15.61 24.51
C ALA A 12 16.52 16.80 24.85
N GLY A 13 15.80 16.68 25.95
CA GLY A 13 14.99 17.77 26.50
C GLY A 13 15.84 18.86 27.17
N PRO A 14 15.21 19.95 27.64
CA PRO A 14 15.90 21.07 28.29
C PRO A 14 16.72 20.63 29.53
N ASP A 15 16.26 19.60 30.22
CA ASP A 15 16.90 19.04 31.42
C ASP A 15 18.10 18.12 31.08
N GLY A 16 18.37 17.93 29.79
CA GLY A 16 19.44 17.06 29.28
C GLY A 16 19.05 15.58 29.16
N ASP A 17 17.89 15.18 29.68
CA ASP A 17 17.37 13.81 29.57
C ASP A 17 16.81 13.50 28.17
N PRO A 18 16.85 12.22 27.73
CA PRO A 18 16.29 11.83 26.44
C PRO A 18 14.77 12.04 26.41
N LEU A 19 14.25 12.51 25.27
CA LEU A 19 12.81 12.63 25.09
C LEU A 19 12.12 11.25 25.10
N PRO A 20 10.87 11.14 25.57
CA PRO A 20 10.14 9.89 25.58
C PRO A 20 10.09 9.21 24.20
N GLY A 21 10.42 7.92 24.17
CA GLY A 21 10.36 7.09 22.96
C GLY A 21 11.53 7.25 21.98
N VAL A 22 12.42 8.25 22.16
CA VAL A 22 13.48 8.53 21.17
C VAL A 22 14.45 7.36 20.99
N ILE A 23 14.88 6.75 22.10
CA ILE A 23 15.87 5.66 22.07
C ILE A 23 15.31 4.45 21.32
N THR A 24 14.12 3.98 21.69
CA THR A 24 13.44 2.86 21.02
C THR A 24 13.19 3.16 19.55
N SER A 25 12.73 4.37 19.24
CA SER A 25 12.43 4.82 17.88
C SER A 25 13.68 4.88 16.99
N MET A 26 14.79 5.43 17.48
CA MET A 26 16.06 5.45 16.77
C MET A 26 16.63 4.03 16.58
N TYR A 27 16.48 3.15 17.58
CA TYR A 27 16.87 1.76 17.45
C TYR A 27 16.08 1.02 16.36
N ASP A 28 14.76 1.20 16.31
CA ASP A 28 13.90 0.60 15.30
C ASP A 28 14.17 1.15 13.90
N LEU A 29 14.41 2.47 13.79
CA LEU A 29 14.84 3.12 12.55
C LEU A 29 16.18 2.55 12.07
N GLN A 30 17.16 2.35 12.96
CA GLN A 30 18.44 1.75 12.59
C GLN A 30 18.26 0.32 12.09
N LYS A 31 17.41 -0.48 12.74
CA LYS A 31 17.06 -1.83 12.28
C LYS A 31 16.39 -1.85 10.91
N ALA A 32 15.60 -0.82 10.61
CA ALA A 32 15.01 -0.60 9.29
C ALA A 32 16.03 -0.07 8.25
N GLY A 33 17.29 0.14 8.65
CA GLY A 33 18.40 0.53 7.76
C GLY A 33 18.58 2.05 7.59
N PHE A 34 17.99 2.85 8.47
CA PHE A 34 18.27 4.28 8.54
C PHE A 34 19.60 4.54 9.23
N THR A 35 20.25 5.64 8.86
CA THR A 35 21.46 6.14 9.52
C THR A 35 21.22 7.56 10.01
N PHE A 36 21.90 7.96 11.08
CA PHE A 36 21.62 9.22 11.75
C PHE A 36 22.79 10.18 11.70
N LEU A 37 22.52 11.42 11.31
CA LEU A 37 23.40 12.56 11.50
C LEU A 37 22.82 13.44 12.60
N THR A 38 23.61 13.70 13.64
CA THR A 38 23.17 14.55 14.75
C THR A 38 24.13 15.72 14.95
N GLY A 39 23.61 16.82 15.49
CA GLY A 39 24.48 17.85 16.08
C GLY A 39 25.19 17.36 17.34
N THR A 40 25.88 18.26 18.03
CA THR A 40 26.52 17.97 19.31
C THR A 40 25.48 17.58 20.36
N LEU A 41 25.64 16.40 20.95
CA LEU A 41 24.79 15.88 22.02
C LEU A 41 25.53 15.91 23.37
N PRO A 42 24.80 16.00 24.50
CA PRO A 42 25.39 15.78 25.81
C PRO A 42 26.10 14.41 25.90
N GLN A 43 27.19 14.34 26.66
CA GLN A 43 28.03 13.13 26.74
C GLN A 43 27.25 11.92 27.24
N HIS A 44 26.37 12.09 28.22
CA HIS A 44 25.56 11.00 28.77
C HIS A 44 24.53 10.47 27.75
N ILE A 45 23.96 11.33 26.90
CA ILE A 45 23.08 10.90 25.79
C ILE A 45 23.85 10.09 24.77
N THR A 46 25.03 10.55 24.38
CA THR A 46 25.88 9.81 23.43
C THR A 46 26.25 8.44 23.99
N THR A 47 26.53 8.37 25.30
CA THR A 47 26.85 7.12 26.00
C THR A 47 25.63 6.19 26.05
N LEU A 48 24.44 6.73 26.29
CA LEU A 48 23.18 5.97 26.29
C LEU A 48 22.90 5.37 24.91
N LEU A 49 22.96 6.18 23.84
CA LEU A 49 22.75 5.70 22.46
C LEU A 49 23.73 4.57 22.11
N HIS A 50 25.01 4.75 22.45
CA HIS A 50 26.03 3.73 22.22
C HIS A 50 25.74 2.42 22.99
N ASN A 51 25.32 2.51 24.25
CA ASN A 51 24.98 1.33 25.05
C ASN A 51 23.80 0.54 24.48
N GLU A 52 22.85 1.23 23.84
CA GLU A 52 21.72 0.64 23.13
C GLU A 52 22.08 0.20 21.69
N GLY A 53 23.35 0.33 21.30
CA GLY A 53 23.86 -0.05 19.99
C GLY A 53 23.40 0.86 18.85
N ILE A 54 22.94 2.07 19.15
CA ILE A 54 22.53 3.08 18.18
C ILE A 54 23.78 3.85 17.73
N VAL A 55 24.02 3.85 16.42
CA VAL A 55 25.17 4.48 15.77
C VAL A 55 24.74 5.82 15.19
N ILE A 56 25.37 6.89 15.67
CA ILE A 56 25.24 8.24 15.14
C ILE A 56 26.54 8.62 14.43
N ALA A 57 26.45 9.23 13.25
CA ALA A 57 27.60 9.86 12.62
C ALA A 57 27.80 11.25 13.26
N GLY A 58 29.03 11.51 13.72
CA GLY A 58 29.42 12.70 14.51
C GLY A 58 29.36 14.04 13.75
N PRO A 59 29.77 15.15 14.39
CA PRO A 59 29.46 16.53 13.98
C PRO A 59 30.39 17.06 12.87
N GLU A 60 30.56 16.32 11.76
CA GLU A 60 31.47 16.72 10.66
C GLU A 60 30.78 17.28 9.42
N ILE A 61 29.53 17.73 9.49
CA ILE A 61 28.95 18.40 8.33
C ILE A 61 28.13 19.64 8.72
N GLU A 62 28.83 20.77 8.79
CA GLU A 62 28.24 22.12 8.91
C GLU A 62 27.51 22.56 7.64
N ASP A 63 27.74 21.88 6.50
CA ASP A 63 27.11 22.21 5.22
C ASP A 63 26.79 20.92 4.44
N VAL A 64 25.59 20.36 4.65
CA VAL A 64 24.93 19.58 3.60
C VAL A 64 23.58 20.22 3.35
N SER A 65 23.37 20.51 2.08
CA SER A 65 22.16 21.00 1.44
C SER A 65 20.88 20.29 1.89
N GLU A 66 19.74 20.82 1.44
CA GLU A 66 18.34 20.35 1.58
C GLU A 66 18.08 18.88 1.12
N GLU A 67 19.11 18.04 1.05
CA GLU A 67 19.12 16.71 0.44
C GLU A 67 18.63 15.59 1.38
N TYR A 68 18.67 15.78 2.70
CA TYR A 68 18.24 14.76 3.68
C TYR A 68 16.96 15.15 4.41
N PRO A 69 16.10 14.17 4.77
CA PRO A 69 15.04 14.39 5.74
C PRO A 69 15.61 14.93 7.06
N VAL A 70 14.96 15.97 7.60
CA VAL A 70 15.34 16.61 8.87
C VAL A 70 14.23 16.38 9.89
N ILE A 71 14.61 15.94 11.09
CA ILE A 71 13.74 15.90 12.27
C ILE A 71 14.12 17.09 13.15
N GLU A 72 13.18 18.03 13.29
CA GLU A 72 13.30 19.23 14.10
C GLU A 72 12.13 19.34 15.08
N LYS A 73 12.13 20.36 15.94
CA LYS A 73 11.08 20.58 16.93
C LYS A 73 10.40 21.91 16.67
N ASP A 74 9.07 21.93 16.70
CA ASP A 74 8.27 23.15 16.71
C ASP A 74 7.32 23.12 17.92
N GLY A 75 7.62 23.94 18.93
CA GLY A 75 6.95 23.90 20.22
C GLY A 75 7.08 22.52 20.88
N ASN A 76 5.94 21.83 21.05
CA ASN A 76 5.90 20.48 21.63
C ASN A 76 5.86 19.35 20.58
N GLN A 77 5.78 19.68 19.29
CA GLN A 77 5.70 18.69 18.22
C GLN A 77 7.05 18.41 17.59
N LEU A 78 7.22 17.18 17.12
CA LEU A 78 8.30 16.80 16.23
C LEU A 78 7.87 17.11 14.79
N ILE A 79 8.77 17.71 14.03
CA ILE A 79 8.54 18.06 12.62
C ILE A 79 9.49 17.23 11.77
N LEU A 80 8.93 16.43 10.86
CA LEU A 80 9.68 15.80 9.78
C LEU A 80 9.59 16.69 8.54
N ARG A 81 10.72 17.24 8.13
CA ARG A 81 10.87 17.99 6.89
C ARG A 81 11.54 17.10 5.84
N MET A 82 10.84 16.88 4.74
CA MET A 82 11.32 16.26 3.50
C MET A 82 11.30 17.31 2.39
N MET A 83 12.01 17.09 1.27
CA MET A 83 12.27 18.09 0.22
C MET A 83 11.07 19.00 -0.12
N ASP A 84 9.86 18.45 -0.26
CA ASP A 84 8.63 19.17 -0.64
C ASP A 84 7.50 19.03 0.39
N GLN A 85 7.74 18.37 1.54
CA GLN A 85 6.70 18.03 2.51
C GLN A 85 7.16 18.28 3.95
N THR A 86 6.27 18.84 4.76
CA THR A 86 6.48 19.00 6.21
C THR A 86 5.31 18.34 6.94
N GLN A 87 5.61 17.46 7.89
CA GLN A 87 4.61 16.75 8.68
C GLN A 87 4.95 16.83 10.18
N GLY A 88 3.95 17.14 11.01
CA GLY A 88 4.06 17.16 12.46
C GLY A 88 3.65 15.84 13.11
N PHE A 89 4.27 15.52 14.24
CA PHE A 89 4.02 14.33 15.05
C PHE A 89 4.02 14.70 16.53
N ASP A 90 3.17 14.04 17.31
CA ASP A 90 3.05 14.30 18.74
C ASP A 90 4.15 13.60 19.56
N ASN A 91 4.77 12.55 19.00
CA ASN A 91 5.83 11.79 19.67
C ASN A 91 6.74 11.03 18.69
N TRP A 92 7.87 10.55 19.22
CA TRP A 92 8.88 9.81 18.46
C TRP A 92 8.38 8.49 17.88
N ASN A 93 7.50 7.78 18.59
CA ASN A 93 7.02 6.48 18.13
C ASN A 93 6.18 6.64 16.86
N GLU A 94 5.29 7.64 16.81
CA GLU A 94 4.51 7.96 15.61
C GLU A 94 5.40 8.37 14.44
N LEU A 95 6.40 9.23 14.69
CA LEU A 95 7.36 9.66 13.67
C LEU A 95 8.16 8.47 13.12
N ALA A 96 8.69 7.63 14.00
CA ALA A 96 9.46 6.47 13.59
C ALA A 96 8.59 5.46 12.84
N LEU A 97 7.37 5.18 13.32
CA LEU A 97 6.41 4.35 12.61
C LEU A 97 6.10 4.91 11.22
N ARG A 98 5.96 6.22 11.07
CA ARG A 98 5.71 6.89 9.78
C ARG A 98 6.87 6.73 8.79
N LEU A 99 8.11 6.72 9.29
CA LEU A 99 9.32 6.53 8.48
C LEU A 99 9.57 5.06 8.14
N ILE A 100 9.34 4.16 9.09
CA ILE A 100 9.52 2.70 8.94
C ILE A 100 8.39 2.09 8.10
N SER A 101 7.18 2.58 8.31
CA SER A 101 5.93 2.14 7.66
C SER A 101 5.20 3.35 7.08
N PRO A 102 5.72 3.97 6.01
CA PRO A 102 4.98 5.03 5.33
C PRO A 102 3.61 4.51 4.85
N PRO A 103 2.57 5.36 4.82
CA PRO A 103 1.27 5.04 4.25
C PRO A 103 1.47 4.53 2.83
N ARG A 104 0.90 3.36 2.58
CA ARG A 104 0.97 2.74 1.26
C ARG A 104 -0.20 3.22 0.42
N SER A 105 0.00 4.36 -0.23
CA SER A 105 -1.01 4.99 -1.07
C SER A 105 -0.63 4.98 -2.54
N GLY A 106 -1.63 4.94 -3.40
CA GLY A 106 -1.48 5.01 -4.86
C GLY A 106 -2.51 5.96 -5.44
N SER A 107 -2.12 6.72 -6.46
CA SER A 107 -3.03 7.64 -7.15
C SER A 107 -2.72 7.64 -8.64
N VAL A 108 -3.74 7.34 -9.43
CA VAL A 108 -3.65 7.24 -10.88
C VAL A 108 -4.76 8.06 -11.51
N LYS A 109 -4.37 8.93 -12.43
CA LYS A 109 -5.28 9.55 -13.41
C LYS A 109 -4.95 9.02 -14.79
N ARG A 110 -5.95 8.56 -15.51
CA ARG A 110 -5.81 7.98 -16.85
C ARG A 110 -6.94 8.46 -17.72
N ASP A 111 -6.59 9.22 -18.76
CA ASP A 111 -7.55 9.77 -19.71
C ASP A 111 -7.23 9.26 -21.12
N THR A 112 -8.26 8.75 -21.80
CA THR A 112 -8.23 8.35 -23.21
C THR A 112 -9.36 9.06 -23.95
N ARG A 113 -9.64 8.65 -25.19
CA ARG A 113 -10.84 9.11 -25.91
C ARG A 113 -12.11 8.35 -25.48
N GLU A 114 -11.94 7.22 -24.79
CA GLU A 114 -13.01 6.30 -24.40
C GLU A 114 -13.38 6.50 -22.93
N THR A 115 -12.38 6.74 -22.06
CA THR A 115 -12.59 6.84 -20.61
C THR A 115 -11.75 7.94 -19.95
N HIS A 116 -12.26 8.50 -18.86
CA HIS A 116 -11.54 9.42 -17.96
C HIS A 116 -11.62 8.88 -16.54
N ILE A 117 -10.48 8.53 -15.96
CA ILE A 117 -10.43 7.74 -14.73
C ILE A 117 -9.53 8.41 -13.69
N SER A 118 -10.01 8.45 -12.45
CA SER A 118 -9.24 8.78 -11.27
C SER A 118 -9.39 7.68 -10.23
N VAL A 119 -8.27 7.10 -9.80
CA VAL A 119 -8.20 6.12 -8.71
C VAL A 119 -7.29 6.66 -7.62
N GLU A 120 -7.76 6.67 -6.38
CA GLU A 120 -6.96 6.93 -5.19
C GLU A 120 -7.18 5.80 -4.19
N LEU A 121 -6.09 5.28 -3.62
CA LEU A 121 -6.19 4.21 -2.64
C LEU A 121 -5.17 4.32 -1.51
N ASN A 122 -5.53 3.72 -0.37
CA ASN A 122 -4.66 3.48 0.78
C ASN A 122 -4.73 2.00 1.16
N LEU A 123 -3.62 1.28 1.00
CA LEU A 123 -3.51 -0.14 1.38
C LEU A 123 -3.60 -0.35 2.89
N ASP A 124 -3.34 0.66 3.71
CA ASP A 124 -3.42 0.60 5.17
C ASP A 124 -4.74 1.20 5.70
N GLY A 125 -5.78 1.13 4.89
CA GLY A 125 -7.10 1.71 5.17
C GLY A 125 -7.98 0.88 6.11
N SER A 126 -9.22 1.33 6.24
CA SER A 126 -10.28 0.70 7.04
C SER A 126 -11.41 0.10 6.20
N GLY A 127 -11.32 0.22 4.87
CA GLY A 127 -12.37 -0.22 3.95
C GLY A 127 -13.33 0.91 3.56
N GLN A 128 -12.92 2.18 3.67
CA GLN A 128 -13.70 3.30 3.15
C GLN A 128 -13.80 3.22 1.63
N PHE A 129 -14.99 3.47 1.10
CA PHE A 129 -15.25 3.27 -0.32
C PHE A 129 -16.10 4.39 -0.90
N SER A 130 -15.70 4.90 -2.05
CA SER A 130 -16.49 5.81 -2.86
C SER A 130 -16.18 5.53 -4.32
N CYS A 131 -17.17 5.06 -5.08
CA CYS A 131 -16.98 4.64 -6.46
C CYS A 131 -18.13 5.12 -7.32
N GLN A 132 -17.79 5.60 -8.52
CA GLN A 132 -18.74 5.93 -9.57
C GLN A 132 -18.13 5.52 -10.91
N THR A 133 -18.48 4.32 -11.39
CA THR A 133 -18.09 3.87 -12.75
C THR A 133 -19.21 4.04 -13.77
N GLY A 134 -20.43 4.33 -13.31
CA GLY A 134 -21.64 4.28 -14.12
C GLY A 134 -22.25 2.89 -14.23
N LEU A 135 -21.62 1.86 -13.64
CA LEU A 135 -22.08 0.47 -13.61
C LEU A 135 -22.29 0.02 -12.17
N GLY A 136 -23.55 -0.07 -11.73
CA GLY A 136 -23.93 -0.33 -10.35
C GLY A 136 -23.53 -1.71 -9.84
N PHE A 137 -23.57 -2.76 -10.67
CA PHE A 137 -23.08 -4.08 -10.24
C PHE A 137 -21.55 -4.10 -10.14
N PHE A 138 -20.86 -3.42 -11.05
CA PHE A 138 -19.40 -3.32 -11.01
C PHE A 138 -18.92 -2.49 -9.82
N ASP A 139 -19.57 -1.37 -9.51
CA ASP A 139 -19.33 -0.57 -8.31
C ASP A 139 -19.48 -1.42 -7.04
N HIS A 140 -20.52 -2.25 -6.98
CA HIS A 140 -20.72 -3.18 -5.88
C HIS A 140 -19.60 -4.24 -5.76
N MET A 141 -19.06 -4.72 -6.89
CA MET A 141 -17.92 -5.66 -6.89
C MET A 141 -16.62 -4.99 -6.42
N LEU A 142 -16.36 -3.75 -6.82
CA LEU A 142 -15.21 -2.96 -6.36
C LEU A 142 -15.28 -2.67 -4.85
N GLU A 143 -16.49 -2.45 -4.31
CA GLU A 143 -16.72 -2.30 -2.87
C GLU A 143 -16.24 -3.54 -2.10
N GLN A 144 -16.45 -4.74 -2.66
CA GLN A 144 -15.99 -5.98 -2.02
C GLN A 144 -14.47 -6.01 -1.85
N ILE A 145 -13.72 -5.43 -2.80
CA ILE A 145 -12.26 -5.29 -2.69
C ILE A 145 -11.90 -4.38 -1.53
N ALA A 146 -12.51 -3.20 -1.45
CA ALA A 146 -12.25 -2.23 -0.37
C ALA A 146 -12.56 -2.83 1.01
N ARG A 147 -13.77 -3.34 1.17
CA ARG A 147 -14.31 -3.80 2.46
C ARG A 147 -13.61 -5.06 2.97
N HIS A 148 -13.40 -6.06 2.12
CA HIS A 148 -12.78 -7.31 2.56
C HIS A 148 -11.25 -7.29 2.50
N GLY A 149 -10.69 -6.38 1.71
CA GLY A 149 -9.27 -6.07 1.62
C GLY A 149 -8.77 -5.16 2.73
N GLU A 150 -9.66 -4.46 3.45
CA GLU A 150 -9.35 -3.36 4.37
C GLU A 150 -8.44 -2.31 3.71
N ILE A 151 -8.84 -1.88 2.51
CA ILE A 151 -8.17 -0.81 1.78
C ILE A 151 -9.18 0.33 1.59
N ASP A 152 -8.73 1.57 1.74
CA ASP A 152 -9.58 2.70 1.38
C ASP A 152 -9.45 2.94 -0.12
N LEU A 153 -10.57 3.13 -0.81
CA LEU A 153 -10.63 3.17 -2.26
C LEU A 153 -11.61 4.23 -2.75
N HIS A 154 -11.10 5.16 -3.56
CA HIS A 154 -11.88 6.15 -4.28
C HIS A 154 -11.69 5.97 -5.79
N ILE A 155 -12.77 5.77 -6.54
CA ILE A 155 -12.77 5.58 -7.99
C ILE A 155 -13.81 6.49 -8.63
N LEU A 156 -13.38 7.28 -9.61
CA LEU A 156 -14.26 8.01 -10.52
C LEU A 156 -13.92 7.58 -11.94
N CYS A 157 -14.93 7.22 -12.72
CA CYS A 157 -14.79 6.91 -14.14
C CYS A 157 -15.95 7.52 -14.92
N ASP A 158 -15.62 8.30 -15.96
CA ASP A 158 -16.54 8.71 -17.01
C ASP A 158 -16.15 7.99 -18.30
N GLY A 159 -16.98 7.03 -18.71
CA GLY A 159 -16.71 6.11 -19.81
C GLY A 159 -17.77 6.14 -20.90
N ASP A 160 -17.43 5.60 -22.06
CA ASP A 160 -18.27 5.55 -23.26
C ASP A 160 -19.35 4.45 -23.21
N LEU A 161 -20.12 4.36 -22.12
CA LEU A 161 -21.18 3.36 -21.88
C LEU A 161 -22.31 3.31 -22.94
N HIS A 162 -22.33 4.26 -23.87
CA HIS A 162 -23.23 4.24 -25.03
C HIS A 162 -22.76 3.29 -26.14
N VAL A 163 -21.48 2.88 -26.12
CA VAL A 163 -20.90 1.85 -26.98
C VAL A 163 -21.15 0.49 -26.33
N ASP A 164 -20.47 0.22 -25.22
CA ASP A 164 -20.68 -0.90 -24.30
C ASP A 164 -19.92 -0.66 -22.97
N GLU A 165 -19.90 -1.65 -22.09
CA GLU A 165 -19.23 -1.57 -20.79
C GLU A 165 -17.72 -1.91 -20.84
N HIS A 166 -17.20 -2.32 -21.99
CA HIS A 166 -15.89 -2.96 -22.12
C HIS A 166 -14.75 -2.03 -21.70
N HIS A 167 -14.65 -0.87 -22.34
CA HIS A 167 -13.57 0.09 -22.07
C HIS A 167 -13.62 0.58 -20.63
N THR A 168 -14.82 0.80 -20.08
CA THR A 168 -15.01 1.22 -18.69
C THR A 168 -14.47 0.19 -17.70
N VAL A 169 -14.85 -1.09 -17.85
CA VAL A 169 -14.40 -2.14 -16.92
C VAL A 169 -12.90 -2.43 -17.08
N GLU A 170 -12.39 -2.48 -18.32
CA GLU A 170 -10.98 -2.68 -18.58
C GLU A 170 -10.13 -1.55 -17.99
N ASP A 171 -10.43 -0.30 -18.34
CA ASP A 171 -9.58 0.83 -17.98
C ASP A 171 -9.59 1.12 -16.48
N VAL A 172 -10.72 0.86 -15.78
CA VAL A 172 -10.77 0.87 -14.31
C VAL A 172 -9.86 -0.21 -13.73
N ALA A 173 -9.81 -1.40 -14.32
CA ALA A 173 -8.91 -2.47 -13.87
C ALA A 173 -7.43 -2.11 -14.08
N LEU A 174 -7.09 -1.50 -15.22
CA LEU A 174 -5.74 -1.00 -15.50
C LEU A 174 -5.33 0.04 -14.45
N ALA A 175 -6.15 1.07 -14.25
CA ALA A 175 -5.87 2.16 -13.32
C ALA A 175 -5.77 1.68 -11.87
N LEU A 176 -6.69 0.81 -11.44
CA LEU A 176 -6.65 0.19 -10.12
C LEU A 176 -5.40 -0.66 -9.93
N GLY A 177 -5.03 -1.48 -10.92
CA GLY A 177 -3.82 -2.30 -10.88
C GLY A 177 -2.55 -1.46 -10.73
N THR A 178 -2.45 -0.37 -11.50
CA THR A 178 -1.33 0.58 -11.40
C THR A 178 -1.30 1.27 -10.03
N ALA A 179 -2.43 1.74 -9.53
CA ALA A 179 -2.51 2.39 -8.22
C ALA A 179 -2.09 1.42 -7.09
N LEU A 180 -2.49 0.15 -7.18
CA LEU A 180 -2.07 -0.88 -6.24
C LEU A 180 -0.55 -1.13 -6.33
N ASP A 181 0.02 -1.26 -7.54
CA ASP A 181 1.48 -1.44 -7.72
C ASP A 181 2.27 -0.27 -7.12
N GLN A 182 1.84 0.97 -7.38
CA GLN A 182 2.42 2.18 -6.78
C GLN A 182 2.38 2.11 -5.25
N ALA A 183 1.24 1.73 -4.67
CA ALA A 183 1.07 1.64 -3.23
C ALA A 183 1.90 0.52 -2.59
N PHE A 184 2.16 -0.57 -3.31
CA PHE A 184 3.06 -1.63 -2.86
C PHE A 184 4.54 -1.26 -2.94
N GLY A 185 4.91 -0.27 -3.75
CA GLY A 185 6.28 0.22 -3.88
C GLY A 185 7.26 -0.91 -4.21
N ASP A 186 8.31 -1.04 -3.39
CA ASP A 186 9.33 -2.08 -3.56
C ASP A 186 8.97 -3.44 -2.92
N ARG A 187 7.72 -3.59 -2.44
CA ARG A 187 7.15 -4.83 -1.89
C ARG A 187 7.95 -5.41 -0.71
N ARG A 188 8.71 -4.57 0.01
CA ARG A 188 9.45 -5.00 1.20
C ARG A 188 8.53 -5.33 2.36
N GLY A 189 8.89 -6.40 3.05
CA GLY A 189 8.31 -6.78 4.32
C GLY A 189 6.94 -7.43 4.25
N ILE A 190 6.35 -7.61 3.06
CA ILE A 190 4.99 -8.13 2.93
C ILE A 190 4.93 -9.67 3.00
N GLU A 191 3.78 -10.22 3.39
CA GLU A 191 3.52 -11.67 3.46
C GLU A 191 3.49 -12.35 2.08
N ARG A 192 3.20 -11.57 1.02
CA ARG A 192 3.27 -11.93 -0.41
C ARG A 192 2.21 -12.92 -0.92
N TYR A 193 1.71 -13.85 -0.11
CA TYR A 193 0.78 -14.90 -0.54
C TYR A 193 -0.59 -14.84 0.17
N GLY A 194 -1.65 -15.36 -0.47
CA GLY A 194 -3.00 -15.50 0.09
C GLY A 194 -3.83 -16.60 -0.60
N PHE A 195 -4.90 -17.11 0.05
CA PHE A 195 -5.67 -18.27 -0.45
C PHE A 195 -7.17 -18.34 -0.02
N VAL A 196 -8.01 -18.84 -0.94
CA VAL A 196 -9.40 -19.42 -0.87
C VAL A 196 -10.54 -18.68 -0.14
N LEU A 197 -11.73 -18.64 -0.76
CA LEU A 197 -12.99 -18.15 -0.15
C LEU A 197 -14.26 -18.94 -0.61
N PRO A 198 -15.12 -19.40 0.32
CA PRO A 198 -16.47 -19.90 0.01
C PRO A 198 -17.56 -18.80 0.11
N MET A 199 -18.65 -18.95 -0.65
CA MET A 199 -19.85 -18.10 -0.59
C MET A 199 -21.10 -18.87 -1.04
N ASP A 200 -22.03 -19.15 -0.13
CA ASP A 200 -23.23 -19.98 -0.37
C ASP A 200 -22.90 -21.30 -1.11
N GLU A 201 -23.55 -21.58 -2.24
CA GLU A 201 -23.26 -22.74 -3.09
C GLU A 201 -22.00 -22.57 -3.95
N SER A 202 -21.44 -21.36 -3.96
CA SER A 202 -20.26 -20.99 -4.72
C SER A 202 -18.97 -21.14 -3.91
N ARG A 203 -17.90 -21.52 -4.59
CA ARG A 203 -16.54 -21.60 -4.07
C ARG A 203 -15.57 -20.99 -5.05
N ALA A 204 -14.79 -20.01 -4.58
CA ALA A 204 -13.68 -19.43 -5.32
C ALA A 204 -12.36 -19.80 -4.62
N THR A 205 -11.57 -20.65 -5.26
CA THR A 205 -10.15 -20.79 -4.92
C THR A 205 -9.41 -19.67 -5.63
N VAL A 206 -9.00 -18.67 -4.86
CA VAL A 206 -8.14 -17.58 -5.37
C VAL A 206 -6.75 -17.77 -4.77
N ALA A 207 -5.72 -17.69 -5.61
CA ALA A 207 -4.33 -17.64 -5.17
C ALA A 207 -3.65 -16.40 -5.77
N LEU A 208 -2.92 -15.68 -4.92
CA LEU A 208 -2.21 -14.45 -5.26
C LEU A 208 -0.73 -14.61 -4.91
N ASP A 209 0.14 -14.25 -5.86
CA ASP A 209 1.56 -13.98 -5.62
C ASP A 209 1.88 -12.57 -6.14
N LEU A 210 2.23 -11.65 -5.22
CA LEU A 210 2.72 -10.29 -5.51
C LEU A 210 4.15 -10.33 -6.06
N SER A 211 4.32 -11.04 -7.17
CA SER A 211 5.57 -11.63 -7.62
C SER A 211 6.45 -10.72 -8.49
N GLY A 212 5.90 -9.60 -8.94
CA GLY A 212 6.47 -8.72 -9.97
C GLY A 212 6.24 -9.23 -11.40
N ARG A 213 5.66 -10.44 -11.55
CA ARG A 213 5.43 -11.11 -12.83
C ARG A 213 3.92 -11.20 -13.11
N PRO A 214 3.43 -10.49 -14.14
CA PRO A 214 2.02 -10.51 -14.48
C PRO A 214 1.63 -11.85 -15.11
N TYR A 215 0.61 -12.51 -14.55
CA TYR A 215 0.05 -13.75 -15.10
C TYR A 215 -1.36 -14.01 -14.55
N LEU A 216 -2.25 -14.59 -15.36
CA LEU A 216 -3.59 -14.99 -14.93
C LEU A 216 -3.92 -16.43 -15.39
N VAL A 217 -4.41 -17.24 -14.45
CA VAL A 217 -5.21 -18.45 -14.72
C VAL A 217 -6.62 -18.19 -14.21
N PHE A 218 -7.63 -18.38 -15.07
CA PHE A 218 -9.03 -18.13 -14.70
C PHE A 218 -9.93 -19.26 -15.20
N GLU A 219 -10.29 -20.14 -14.27
CA GLU A 219 -11.14 -21.31 -14.49
C GLU A 219 -12.51 -21.09 -13.84
N ALA A 220 -13.43 -20.52 -14.62
CA ALA A 220 -14.83 -20.35 -14.24
C ALA A 220 -15.70 -20.51 -15.49
N ALA A 221 -16.91 -21.02 -15.31
CA ALA A 221 -17.94 -21.07 -16.34
C ALA A 221 -19.18 -20.34 -15.81
N PHE A 222 -19.53 -19.22 -16.44
CA PHE A 222 -20.73 -18.46 -16.10
C PHE A 222 -21.86 -18.85 -17.05
N GLY A 223 -23.08 -18.97 -16.53
CA GLY A 223 -24.27 -19.39 -17.31
C GLY A 223 -25.02 -18.23 -17.97
N ARG A 224 -24.90 -17.02 -17.45
CA ARG A 224 -25.55 -15.79 -17.91
C ARG A 224 -24.61 -14.98 -18.77
N ASP A 225 -25.18 -14.24 -19.73
CA ASP A 225 -24.45 -13.24 -20.50
C ASP A 225 -24.04 -12.04 -19.64
N LYS A 226 -24.88 -11.68 -18.66
CA LYS A 226 -24.62 -10.57 -17.72
C LYS A 226 -25.26 -10.74 -16.34
N VAL A 227 -24.65 -10.09 -15.35
CA VAL A 227 -25.20 -9.89 -14.00
C VAL A 227 -25.34 -8.40 -13.73
N GLY A 228 -26.58 -7.93 -13.57
CA GLY A 228 -26.86 -6.49 -13.55
C GLY A 228 -26.45 -5.84 -14.87
N ASP A 229 -25.53 -4.90 -14.78
CA ASP A 229 -24.92 -4.16 -15.88
C ASP A 229 -23.49 -4.65 -16.22
N LEU A 230 -23.00 -5.73 -15.61
CA LEU A 230 -21.69 -6.31 -15.93
C LEU A 230 -21.82 -7.56 -16.82
N PRO A 231 -21.31 -7.53 -18.06
CA PRO A 231 -21.16 -8.73 -18.86
C PRO A 231 -20.23 -9.75 -18.18
N THR A 232 -20.61 -11.03 -18.16
CA THR A 232 -19.85 -12.05 -17.40
C THR A 232 -18.46 -12.32 -17.98
N GLU A 233 -18.27 -12.09 -19.29
CA GLU A 233 -16.96 -12.16 -19.93
C GLU A 233 -15.98 -11.11 -19.39
N MET A 234 -16.48 -9.94 -18.98
CA MET A 234 -15.67 -8.85 -18.45
C MET A 234 -15.09 -9.16 -17.07
N VAL A 235 -15.61 -10.17 -16.34
CA VAL A 235 -15.04 -10.58 -15.05
C VAL A 235 -13.63 -11.13 -15.24
N LYS A 236 -13.43 -12.01 -16.23
CA LYS A 236 -12.10 -12.52 -16.57
C LYS A 236 -11.21 -11.40 -17.10
N HIS A 237 -11.77 -10.52 -17.95
CA HIS A 237 -11.01 -9.41 -18.54
C HIS A 237 -10.53 -8.40 -17.48
N PHE A 238 -11.38 -8.10 -16.49
CA PHE A 238 -11.04 -7.28 -15.32
C PHE A 238 -9.85 -7.86 -14.58
N PHE A 239 -9.92 -9.13 -14.14
CA PHE A 239 -8.82 -9.74 -13.38
C PHE A 239 -7.55 -9.93 -14.21
N TYR A 240 -7.67 -10.10 -15.53
CA TYR A 240 -6.52 -10.13 -16.44
C TYR A 240 -5.82 -8.78 -16.43
N SER A 241 -6.55 -7.71 -16.76
CA SER A 241 -6.06 -6.34 -16.82
C SER A 241 -5.48 -5.88 -15.47
N LEU A 242 -6.15 -6.23 -14.38
CA LEU A 242 -5.68 -5.99 -13.02
C LEU A 242 -4.35 -6.71 -12.74
N ALA A 243 -4.24 -8.02 -13.03
CA ALA A 243 -3.02 -8.79 -12.81
C ALA A 243 -1.83 -8.25 -13.62
N MET A 244 -2.10 -7.82 -14.85
CA MET A 244 -1.08 -7.25 -15.72
C MET A 244 -0.48 -5.98 -15.12
N ASN A 245 -1.31 -5.08 -14.60
CA ASN A 245 -0.88 -3.77 -14.11
C ASN A 245 -0.44 -3.79 -12.65
N LEU A 246 -1.01 -4.67 -11.83
CA LEU A 246 -0.50 -4.98 -10.49
C LEU A 246 0.83 -5.77 -10.55
N ARG A 247 1.22 -6.27 -11.72
CA ARG A 247 2.40 -7.14 -11.90
C ARG A 247 2.39 -8.30 -10.91
N ALA A 248 1.27 -9.01 -10.90
CA ALA A 248 1.00 -10.11 -10.00
C ALA A 248 0.58 -11.37 -10.75
N THR A 249 0.79 -12.51 -10.12
CA THR A 249 0.29 -13.79 -10.60
C THR A 249 -0.99 -14.11 -9.85
N LEU A 250 -2.09 -14.27 -10.59
CA LEU A 250 -3.42 -14.58 -10.07
C LEU A 250 -3.92 -15.91 -10.64
N HIS A 251 -4.48 -16.76 -9.79
CA HIS A 251 -5.13 -18.00 -10.18
C HIS A 251 -6.52 -18.06 -9.55
N PHE A 252 -7.53 -18.37 -10.37
CA PHE A 252 -8.91 -18.56 -9.96
C PHE A 252 -9.41 -19.93 -10.41
N GLU A 253 -10.00 -20.69 -9.49
CA GLU A 253 -10.91 -21.82 -9.78
C GLU A 253 -12.25 -21.53 -9.10
N VAL A 254 -13.33 -21.42 -9.88
CA VAL A 254 -14.64 -21.00 -9.39
C VAL A 254 -15.70 -22.02 -9.78
N LYS A 255 -16.48 -22.46 -8.80
CA LYS A 255 -17.61 -23.38 -8.99
C LYS A 255 -18.82 -22.85 -8.23
N GLY A 256 -20.00 -22.97 -8.81
CA GLY A 256 -21.26 -22.51 -8.21
C GLY A 256 -22.43 -22.70 -9.17
N GLU A 257 -23.62 -22.31 -8.74
CA GLU A 257 -24.84 -22.38 -9.54
C GLU A 257 -25.36 -20.98 -9.90
N ASN A 258 -25.11 -19.98 -9.05
CA ASN A 258 -25.53 -18.60 -9.28
C ASN A 258 -24.33 -17.73 -9.68
N ASP A 259 -24.35 -17.20 -10.90
CA ASP A 259 -23.25 -16.35 -11.39
C ASP A 259 -23.00 -15.10 -10.54
N HIS A 260 -24.03 -14.53 -9.88
CA HIS A 260 -23.82 -13.45 -8.92
C HIS A 260 -22.90 -13.92 -7.80
N HIS A 261 -23.24 -15.04 -7.16
CA HIS A 261 -22.49 -15.58 -6.04
C HIS A 261 -21.07 -15.97 -6.47
N MET A 262 -20.92 -16.55 -7.66
CA MET A 262 -19.62 -16.90 -8.23
C MET A 262 -18.75 -15.67 -8.46
N ILE A 263 -19.29 -14.59 -9.06
CA ILE A 263 -18.55 -13.36 -9.32
C ILE A 263 -18.18 -12.68 -7.99
N GLU A 264 -19.13 -12.52 -7.07
CA GLU A 264 -18.89 -11.91 -5.77
C GLU A 264 -17.85 -12.71 -4.96
N ALA A 265 -17.85 -14.04 -5.05
CA ALA A 265 -16.83 -14.91 -4.47
C ALA A 265 -15.44 -14.66 -5.06
N CYS A 266 -15.32 -14.33 -6.36
CA CYS A 266 -14.05 -13.95 -6.98
C CYS A 266 -13.50 -12.66 -6.38
N PHE A 267 -14.33 -11.61 -6.30
CA PHE A 267 -13.92 -10.30 -5.78
C PHE A 267 -13.58 -10.37 -4.29
N LYS A 268 -14.41 -11.04 -3.48
CA LYS A 268 -14.11 -11.27 -2.05
C LYS A 268 -12.87 -12.14 -1.87
N GLY A 269 -12.74 -13.20 -2.66
CA GLY A 269 -11.58 -14.10 -2.62
C GLY A 269 -10.28 -13.36 -2.92
N PHE A 270 -10.28 -12.53 -3.98
CA PHE A 270 -9.17 -11.64 -4.29
C PHE A 270 -8.89 -10.67 -3.14
N ALA A 271 -9.92 -9.99 -2.61
CA ALA A 271 -9.79 -9.03 -1.52
C ALA A 271 -9.14 -9.66 -0.26
N LYS A 272 -9.57 -10.87 0.11
CA LYS A 272 -8.98 -11.61 1.24
C LYS A 272 -7.54 -12.05 0.96
N CYS A 273 -7.25 -12.50 -0.26
CA CYS A 273 -5.88 -12.83 -0.65
C CYS A 273 -4.98 -11.59 -0.59
N LEU A 274 -5.45 -10.45 -1.11
CA LEU A 274 -4.76 -9.18 -1.07
C LEU A 274 -4.52 -8.72 0.37
N LYS A 275 -5.52 -8.82 1.23
CA LYS A 275 -5.41 -8.49 2.67
C LYS A 275 -4.31 -9.29 3.33
N ALA A 276 -4.28 -10.61 3.11
CA ALA A 276 -3.23 -11.47 3.66
C ALA A 276 -1.86 -11.09 3.10
N ALA A 277 -1.75 -11.02 1.76
CA ALA A 277 -0.49 -10.77 1.07
C ALA A 277 0.12 -9.41 1.38
N LYS A 278 -0.69 -8.38 1.69
CA LYS A 278 -0.21 -7.03 2.03
C LYS A 278 0.27 -6.87 3.47
N LEU A 279 0.07 -7.83 4.37
CA LEU A 279 0.51 -7.69 5.75
C LEU A 279 2.03 -7.55 5.82
N ARG A 280 2.53 -6.56 6.56
CA ARG A 280 3.97 -6.42 6.82
C ARG A 280 4.39 -7.36 7.95
N THR A 281 5.23 -8.36 7.68
CA THR A 281 5.75 -9.34 8.66
C THR A 281 7.26 -9.19 8.93
N GLY A 282 7.93 -8.21 8.30
CA GLY A 282 9.32 -7.87 8.57
C GLY A 282 9.84 -6.70 7.72
N TYR A 283 11.16 -6.53 7.63
CA TYR A 283 11.80 -5.44 6.86
C TYR A 283 12.47 -5.89 5.54
N GLY A 284 12.62 -7.21 5.33
CA GLY A 284 13.33 -7.78 4.17
C GLY A 284 12.46 -7.91 2.93
N ILE A 285 13.08 -8.04 1.76
CA ILE A 285 12.37 -8.42 0.53
C ILE A 285 12.03 -9.93 0.62
N PRO A 286 10.75 -10.34 0.48
CA PRO A 286 10.35 -11.75 0.58
C PRO A 286 10.63 -12.52 -0.72
N SER A 287 11.91 -12.53 -1.14
CA SER A 287 12.40 -13.17 -2.37
C SER A 287 13.81 -13.73 -2.16
N SER A 288 14.02 -14.99 -2.51
CA SER A 288 15.36 -15.61 -2.49
C SER A 288 16.34 -14.97 -3.47
N LYS A 289 15.83 -14.27 -4.50
CA LYS A 289 16.64 -13.52 -5.45
C LYS A 289 17.05 -12.13 -4.95
N GLY A 290 16.52 -11.69 -3.80
CA GLY A 290 16.76 -10.36 -3.24
C GLY A 290 16.07 -9.21 -3.97
N VAL A 291 15.20 -9.51 -4.95
CA VAL A 291 14.41 -8.53 -5.72
C VAL A 291 13.05 -9.13 -6.14
N LEU A 292 12.06 -8.26 -6.37
CA LEU A 292 10.71 -8.56 -6.89
C LEU A 292 10.34 -7.60 -8.02
#